data_AF-A0A371MQP0-F1
#
_entry.id   AF-A0A371MQP0-F1
#
_cell.length_a   1.000
_cell.length_b   1.000
_cell.length_c   1.000
_cell.angle_alpha   90.00
_cell.angle_beta   90.00
_cell.angle_gamma   90.00
#
_symmetry.space_group_name_H-M   'P 1'
#
loop_
_entity.id
_entity.type
_entity.pdbx_description
1 polymer ?
#
loop_
_entity_poly.entity_id
_entity_poly.type
_entity_poly.pdbx_seq_one_letter_code
_entity_poly.pdbx_strand_id
1 'polypeptide(L)'
;MVKRDKGRIDRRSFLKYSGLAGTGITVAGCTGNQSEETTSVNSGGSTSSGNNQATSANKSSTDFEYVTTITPTSLDPMKGSDNIEAILLHNLYDPLLYYTDETPPTLQNWLATDYTVSEDKKTYTFSLREDAAFHNGDPVT
;
A
#
# COMPACT_ATOMS: atom_id res chain seq x y z
N MET A 1 -41.25 -38.42 -0.54
CA MET A 1 -40.87 -38.41 -1.96
C MET A 1 -40.99 -36.98 -2.49
N VAL A 2 -39.96 -36.15 -2.33
CA VAL A 2 -40.00 -34.73 -2.72
C VAL A 2 -39.53 -34.60 -4.17
N LYS A 3 -40.44 -34.28 -5.09
CA LYS A 3 -40.08 -33.88 -6.47
C LYS A 3 -39.48 -32.47 -6.41
N ARG A 4 -38.17 -32.37 -6.64
CA ARG A 4 -37.49 -31.11 -6.93
C ARG A 4 -37.64 -30.81 -8.43
N ASP A 5 -38.50 -29.85 -8.76
CA ASP A 5 -38.55 -29.29 -10.10
C ASP A 5 -37.47 -28.21 -10.23
N LYS A 6 -36.58 -28.34 -11.21
CA LYS A 6 -35.46 -27.41 -11.45
C LYS A 6 -35.88 -26.42 -12.54
N GLY A 7 -36.47 -25.30 -12.14
CA GLY A 7 -36.68 -24.15 -13.03
C GLY A 7 -35.32 -23.56 -13.45
N ARG A 8 -34.85 -23.88 -14.65
CA ARG A 8 -33.68 -23.23 -15.26
C ARG A 8 -34.08 -21.80 -15.63
N ILE A 9 -33.58 -20.82 -14.88
CA ILE A 9 -33.73 -19.40 -15.25
C ILE A 9 -32.71 -19.10 -16.35
N ASP A 10 -33.24 -18.78 -17.53
CA ASP A 10 -32.46 -18.52 -18.72
C ASP A 10 -31.83 -17.12 -18.65
N ARG A 11 -30.52 -17.03 -18.94
CA ARG A 11 -29.74 -15.78 -18.88
C ARG A 11 -30.32 -14.68 -19.79
N ARG A 12 -31.04 -15.10 -20.83
CA ARG A 12 -31.73 -14.26 -21.81
C ARG A 12 -33.01 -13.63 -21.27
N SER A 13 -33.60 -14.19 -20.21
CA SER A 13 -34.78 -13.62 -19.54
C SER A 13 -34.39 -12.53 -18.53
N PHE A 14 -33.20 -12.64 -17.93
CA PHE A 14 -32.69 -11.66 -16.96
C PHE A 14 -32.35 -10.31 -17.60
N LEU A 15 -31.88 -10.32 -18.85
CA LEU A 15 -31.54 -9.10 -19.60
C LEU A 15 -32.77 -8.36 -20.16
N LYS A 16 -33.96 -8.97 -20.14
CA LYS A 16 -35.20 -8.32 -20.59
C LYS A 16 -35.83 -7.42 -19.53
N TYR A 17 -35.45 -7.57 -18.26
CA TYR A 17 -36.08 -6.88 -17.14
C TYR A 17 -35.24 -5.74 -16.52
N SER A 18 -34.02 -5.49 -17.00
CA SER A 18 -33.18 -4.37 -16.54
C SER A 18 -33.09 -3.29 -17.61
N GLY A 19 -34.16 -2.53 -17.77
CA GLY A 19 -34.17 -1.43 -18.72
C GLY A 19 -35.48 -0.68 -18.74
N LEU A 20 -35.81 0.01 -17.64
CA LEU A 20 -36.78 1.10 -17.60
C LEU A 20 -36.44 2.07 -16.46
N ALA A 21 -36.60 3.35 -16.78
CA ALA A 21 -35.97 4.52 -16.21
C ALA A 21 -36.47 4.92 -14.81
N GLY A 22 -35.64 5.72 -14.11
CA GLY A 22 -35.81 6.08 -12.70
C GLY A 22 -36.74 7.25 -12.41
N THR A 23 -36.84 7.56 -11.11
CA THR A 23 -37.16 8.85 -10.47
C THR A 23 -37.00 8.66 -8.96
N GLY A 24 -36.25 9.53 -8.26
CA GLY A 24 -36.17 9.51 -6.81
C GLY A 24 -34.94 10.23 -6.24
N ILE A 25 -35.15 11.44 -5.73
CA ILE A 25 -34.17 12.36 -5.13
C ILE A 25 -34.03 12.07 -3.62
N THR A 26 -32.94 12.59 -3.05
CA THR A 26 -32.61 12.93 -1.66
C THR A 26 -31.86 11.87 -0.84
N VAL A 27 -30.53 11.89 -0.95
CA VAL A 27 -29.65 11.57 0.17
C VAL A 27 -29.73 12.75 1.15
N ALA A 28 -30.36 12.55 2.30
CA ALA A 28 -30.28 13.47 3.42
C ALA A 28 -28.88 13.34 4.05
N GLY A 29 -27.99 14.29 3.73
CA GLY A 29 -26.75 14.47 4.48
C GLY A 29 -27.08 15.00 5.88
N CYS A 30 -26.94 14.15 6.90
CA CYS A 30 -26.87 14.61 8.29
C CYS A 30 -25.50 15.27 8.50
N THR A 31 -25.43 16.59 8.34
CA THR A 31 -24.42 17.41 9.00
C THR A 31 -24.90 17.64 10.43
N GLY A 32 -24.47 16.79 11.36
CA GLY A 32 -24.77 16.97 12.78
C GLY A 32 -23.91 18.09 13.36
N ASN A 33 -24.46 19.30 13.45
CA ASN A 33 -23.94 20.32 14.36
C ASN A 33 -25.09 21.18 14.88
N GLN A 34 -25.70 20.72 15.97
CA GLN A 34 -26.49 21.58 16.85
C GLN A 34 -26.46 21.00 18.26
N SER A 35 -25.75 21.68 19.15
CA SER A 35 -25.89 21.53 20.60
C SER A 35 -25.67 22.90 21.18
N GLU A 36 -26.77 23.62 21.40
CA GLU A 36 -26.84 24.65 22.42
C GLU A 36 -27.70 24.08 23.55
N GLU A 37 -27.07 23.82 24.70
CA GLU A 37 -27.73 24.04 25.97
C GLU A 37 -26.76 24.73 26.93
N THR A 38 -27.22 25.88 27.38
CA THR A 38 -26.64 26.81 28.33
C THR A 38 -26.48 26.17 29.71
N THR A 39 -25.29 26.26 30.30
CA THR A 39 -25.19 26.50 31.75
C THR A 39 -23.99 27.38 32.03
N SER A 40 -24.28 28.59 32.51
CA SER A 40 -23.30 29.58 32.93
C SER A 40 -22.75 29.24 34.30
N VAL A 41 -21.42 29.22 34.44
CA VAL A 41 -20.77 29.59 35.70
C VAL A 41 -19.52 30.41 35.38
N ASN A 42 -19.58 31.69 35.73
CA ASN A 42 -18.49 32.65 35.63
C ASN A 42 -17.67 32.59 36.92
N SER A 43 -16.36 32.44 36.82
CA SER A 43 -15.41 32.89 37.85
C SER A 43 -14.06 33.17 37.19
N GLY A 44 -13.65 34.43 37.29
CA GLY A 44 -12.55 35.02 36.54
C GLY A 44 -11.16 34.65 37.04
N GLY A 45 -10.18 34.93 36.18
CA GLY A 45 -8.76 34.85 36.49
C GLY A 45 -7.94 35.25 35.27
N SER A 46 -7.50 36.51 35.22
CA SER A 46 -6.57 37.02 34.21
C SER A 46 -5.24 36.28 34.24
N THR A 47 -4.74 35.77 33.11
CA THR A 47 -3.29 35.72 32.84
C THR A 47 -3.03 35.61 31.34
N SER A 48 -2.15 36.47 30.84
CA SER A 48 -1.54 36.50 29.51
C SER A 48 -1.04 35.14 29.01
N SER A 49 -1.32 34.78 27.76
CA SER A 49 -0.59 33.71 27.06
C SER A 49 -0.54 33.96 25.56
N GLY A 50 0.66 33.86 25.03
CA GLY A 50 1.05 34.29 23.69
C GLY A 50 0.44 33.49 22.56
N ASN A 51 0.42 34.13 21.40
CA ASN A 51 0.15 33.55 20.10
C ASN A 51 1.21 32.47 19.79
N ASN A 52 1.02 31.26 20.30
CA ASN A 52 1.62 30.08 19.69
C ASN A 52 0.60 29.51 18.71
N GLN A 53 0.70 30.04 17.49
CA GLN A 53 0.14 29.43 16.30
C GLN A 53 0.76 28.03 16.19
N ALA A 54 0.05 27.04 16.72
CA ALA A 54 0.34 25.64 16.46
C ALA A 54 0.09 25.42 14.97
N THR A 55 1.15 25.41 14.19
CA THR A 55 1.16 24.78 12.87
C THR A 55 0.85 23.31 13.08
N SER A 56 -0.44 22.96 12.94
CA SER A 56 -0.88 21.58 12.79
C SER A 56 -0.25 21.02 11.51
N ALA A 57 0.98 20.52 11.62
CA ALA A 57 1.54 19.63 10.63
C ALA A 57 0.69 18.36 10.65
N ASN A 58 -0.10 18.17 9.60
CA ASN A 58 -0.88 16.95 9.40
C ASN A 58 0.13 15.79 9.25
N LYS A 59 0.38 15.06 10.33
CA LYS A 59 1.24 13.87 10.31
C LYS A 59 0.44 12.77 9.60
N SER A 60 0.66 12.63 8.29
CA SER A 60 0.15 11.47 7.55
C SER A 60 0.68 10.19 8.20
N SER A 61 -0.22 9.23 8.43
CA SER A 61 0.20 7.90 8.88
C SER A 61 1.16 7.30 7.86
N THR A 62 2.31 6.82 8.33
CA THR A 62 3.30 6.08 7.54
C THR A 62 3.15 4.57 7.68
N ASP A 63 2.16 4.12 8.44
CA ASP A 63 1.98 2.71 8.76
C ASP A 63 1.29 2.01 7.57
N PHE A 64 1.91 0.91 7.11
CA PHE A 64 1.38 0.05 6.07
C PHE A 64 1.16 -1.35 6.63
N GLU A 65 -0.07 -1.86 6.55
CA GLU A 65 -0.43 -3.20 7.00
C GLU A 65 -0.66 -4.10 5.78
N TYR A 66 0.07 -5.23 5.74
CA TYR A 66 -0.05 -6.24 4.70
C TYR A 66 -0.41 -7.60 5.29
N VAL A 67 -1.61 -8.09 4.99
CA VAL A 67 -2.13 -9.37 5.50
C VAL A 67 -1.80 -10.48 4.52
N THR A 68 -1.13 -11.53 5.01
CA THR A 68 -0.80 -12.72 4.22
C THR A 68 -1.73 -13.89 4.58
N THR A 69 -2.01 -14.75 3.61
CA THR A 69 -2.79 -15.98 3.83
C THR A 69 -1.93 -17.18 4.21
N ILE A 70 -0.62 -17.05 4.04
CA ILE A 70 0.39 -18.05 4.37
C ILE A 70 1.46 -17.43 5.27
N THR A 71 2.01 -18.24 6.19
CA THR A 71 3.12 -17.84 7.06
C THR A 71 4.45 -18.12 6.33
N PRO A 72 5.38 -17.16 6.27
CA PRO A 72 6.71 -17.41 5.69
C PRO A 72 7.46 -18.46 6.51
N THR A 73 8.21 -19.33 5.83
CA THR A 73 8.98 -20.40 6.46
C THR A 73 10.44 -20.02 6.67
N SER A 74 10.96 -19.14 5.83
CA SER A 74 12.35 -18.69 5.86
C SER A 74 12.48 -17.22 5.41
N LEU A 75 13.39 -16.49 6.07
CA LEU A 75 13.89 -15.19 5.62
C LEU A 75 15.34 -15.26 5.10
N ASP A 76 15.86 -16.48 4.94
CA ASP A 76 17.15 -16.74 4.29
C ASP A 76 16.93 -16.74 2.76
N PRO A 77 17.53 -15.80 2.00
CA PRO A 77 17.32 -15.69 0.56
C PRO A 77 17.82 -16.90 -0.23
N MET A 78 18.63 -17.78 0.37
CA MET A 78 19.04 -19.04 -0.25
C MET A 78 18.02 -20.18 -0.08
N LYS A 79 17.02 -19.99 0.78
CA LYS A 79 15.98 -21.00 1.09
C LYS A 79 14.59 -20.55 0.71
N GLY A 80 14.30 -19.25 0.76
CA GLY A 80 12.98 -18.73 0.44
C GLY A 80 12.63 -18.98 -1.03
N SER A 81 11.44 -19.51 -1.29
CA SER A 81 10.98 -19.84 -2.64
C SER A 81 9.53 -19.43 -2.92
N ASP A 82 8.78 -19.05 -1.88
CA ASP A 82 7.38 -18.68 -2.02
C ASP A 82 7.19 -17.19 -2.31
N ASN A 83 6.04 -16.82 -2.86
CA ASN A 83 5.73 -15.44 -3.23
C ASN A 83 5.70 -14.49 -2.02
N ILE A 84 5.20 -14.94 -0.87
CA ILE A 84 5.20 -14.12 0.35
C ILE A 84 6.63 -13.91 0.87
N GLU A 85 7.47 -14.94 0.82
CA GLU A 85 8.88 -14.82 1.18
C GLU A 85 9.61 -13.87 0.22
N ALA A 86 9.33 -13.95 -1.08
CA ALA A 86 9.88 -13.01 -2.05
C ALA A 86 9.49 -11.56 -1.73
N ILE A 87 8.24 -11.28 -1.35
CA ILE A 87 7.81 -9.93 -0.93
C ILE A 87 8.61 -9.47 0.29
N LEU A 88 8.76 -10.31 1.32
CA LEU A 88 9.49 -9.96 2.53
C LEU A 88 10.98 -9.76 2.26
N LEU A 89 11.60 -10.64 1.46
CA LEU A 89 13.01 -10.56 1.09
C LEU A 89 13.32 -9.29 0.29
N HIS A 90 12.43 -8.85 -0.59
CA HIS A 90 12.58 -7.57 -1.31
C HIS A 90 12.56 -6.34 -0.39
N ASN A 91 11.98 -6.45 0.81
CA ASN A 91 12.03 -5.38 1.80
C ASN A 91 13.29 -5.45 2.70
N LEU A 92 13.98 -6.60 2.70
CA LEU A 92 15.09 -6.87 3.61
C LEU A 92 16.46 -6.88 2.91
N TYR A 93 16.46 -7.14 1.60
CA TYR A 93 17.66 -7.26 0.77
C TYR A 93 17.50 -6.44 -0.51
N ASP A 94 18.61 -5.82 -0.93
CA ASP A 94 18.68 -5.05 -2.16
C ASP A 94 19.46 -5.83 -3.24
N PRO A 95 18.87 -6.08 -4.43
CA PRO A 95 19.58 -6.69 -5.55
C PRO A 95 20.47 -5.69 -6.30
N LEU A 96 21.34 -6.20 -7.17
CA LEU A 96 22.17 -5.36 -8.05
C LEU A 96 21.33 -4.48 -8.98
N LEU A 97 20.30 -5.08 -9.58
CA LEU A 97 19.34 -4.45 -10.50
C LEU A 97 17.92 -4.71 -10.01
N TYR A 98 17.00 -3.82 -10.36
CA TYR A 98 15.59 -3.93 -10.01
C TYR A 98 14.69 -3.68 -11.22
N TYR A 99 13.42 -4.07 -11.13
CA TYR A 99 12.45 -3.76 -12.19
C TYR A 99 11.80 -2.39 -11.94
N THR A 100 11.53 -1.66 -13.02
CA THR A 100 10.69 -0.46 -12.98
C THR A 100 9.22 -0.84 -12.84
N ASP A 101 8.42 0.09 -12.29
CA ASP A 101 6.95 -0.05 -12.19
C ASP A 101 6.23 0.24 -13.52
N GLU A 102 6.97 0.40 -14.63
CA GLU A 102 6.42 0.64 -15.96
C GLU A 102 5.75 -0.62 -16.53
N THR A 103 4.92 -0.43 -17.56
CA THR A 103 4.28 -1.53 -18.28
C THR A 103 4.64 -1.45 -19.78
N PRO A 104 5.49 -2.35 -20.32
CA PRO A 104 6.14 -3.48 -19.63
C PRO A 104 7.28 -3.03 -18.70
N PRO A 105 7.59 -3.83 -17.65
CA PRO A 105 8.69 -3.50 -16.74
C PRO A 105 10.03 -3.62 -17.45
N THR A 106 10.95 -2.72 -17.10
CA THR A 106 12.32 -2.68 -17.60
C THR A 106 13.30 -2.85 -16.43
N LEU A 107 14.52 -3.34 -16.70
CA LEU A 107 15.55 -3.41 -15.67
C LEU A 107 16.17 -2.02 -15.46
N GLN A 108 16.39 -1.66 -14.21
CA GLN A 108 17.09 -0.46 -13.78
C GLN A 108 18.16 -0.80 -12.75
N ASN A 109 19.12 0.11 -12.60
CA ASN A 109 20.16 0.05 -11.58
C ASN A 109 19.54 0.22 -10.18
N TRP A 110 20.07 -0.52 -9.21
CA TRP A 110 19.61 -0.47 -7.82
C TRP A 110 20.80 -0.35 -6.85
N LEU A 111 21.34 -1.46 -6.35
CA LEU A 111 22.59 -1.44 -5.59
C LEU A 111 23.81 -1.18 -6.48
N ALA A 112 23.78 -1.68 -7.72
CA ALA A 112 24.78 -1.33 -8.72
C ALA A 112 24.47 0.06 -9.30
N THR A 113 25.50 0.87 -9.52
CA THR A 113 25.41 2.18 -10.17
C THR A 113 25.54 2.09 -11.69
N ASP A 114 26.26 1.07 -12.17
CA ASP A 114 26.45 0.76 -13.59
C ASP A 114 26.85 -0.71 -13.77
N TYR A 115 26.72 -1.24 -14.99
CA TYR A 115 27.27 -2.53 -15.34
C TYR A 115 27.66 -2.64 -16.82
N THR A 116 28.66 -3.48 -17.09
CA THR A 116 29.09 -3.83 -18.45
C THR A 116 28.94 -5.32 -18.69
N VAL A 117 28.67 -5.69 -19.95
CA VAL A 117 28.53 -7.08 -20.39
C VAL A 117 29.52 -7.33 -21.52
N SER A 118 30.30 -8.41 -21.41
CA SER A 118 31.23 -8.81 -22.47
C SER A 118 30.51 -9.20 -23.76
N GLU A 119 31.21 -9.10 -24.90
CA GLU A 119 30.65 -9.44 -26.21
C GLU A 119 30.13 -10.90 -26.28
N ASP A 120 30.79 -11.82 -25.58
CA ASP A 120 30.40 -13.23 -25.50
C ASP A 120 29.30 -13.52 -24.47
N LYS A 121 28.86 -12.48 -23.72
CA LYS A 121 27.80 -12.51 -22.70
C LYS A 121 28.07 -13.45 -21.52
N LYS A 122 29.34 -13.73 -21.24
CA LYS A 122 29.76 -14.61 -20.12
C LYS A 122 30.36 -13.85 -18.95
N THR A 123 30.74 -12.59 -19.13
CA THR A 123 31.30 -11.75 -18.07
C THR A 123 30.43 -10.52 -17.88
N TYR A 124 30.02 -10.30 -16.63
CA TYR A 124 29.26 -9.13 -16.20
C TYR A 124 30.07 -8.43 -15.12
N THR A 125 30.33 -7.13 -15.29
CA THR A 125 31.05 -6.32 -14.29
C THR A 125 30.11 -5.26 -13.78
N PHE A 126 29.90 -5.22 -12.47
CA PHE A 126 29.03 -4.25 -11.79
C PHE A 126 29.86 -3.28 -10.97
N SER A 127 29.51 -2.00 -11.03
CA SER A 127 30.02 -0.98 -10.11
C SER A 127 29.01 -0.81 -8.98
N LEU A 128 29.43 -0.95 -7.73
CA LEU A 128 28.53 -0.82 -6.58
C LEU A 128 28.48 0.63 -6.07
N ARG A 129 27.40 0.97 -5.37
CA ARG A 129 27.30 2.20 -4.58
C ARG A 129 28.35 2.21 -3.46
N GLU A 130 29.12 3.29 -3.35
CA GLU A 130 30.13 3.46 -2.30
C GLU A 130 29.53 3.82 -0.94
N ASP A 131 28.30 4.32 -0.91
CA ASP A 131 27.58 4.73 0.30
C ASP A 131 26.67 3.62 0.86
N ALA A 132 26.64 2.45 0.23
CA ALA A 132 25.83 1.33 0.68
C ALA A 132 26.44 0.67 1.92
N ALA A 133 25.62 0.49 2.95
CA ALA A 133 25.99 -0.20 4.18
C ALA A 133 24.90 -1.20 4.58
N PHE A 134 25.30 -2.31 5.19
CA PHE A 134 24.38 -3.21 5.86
C PHE A 134 23.76 -2.54 7.09
N HIS A 135 22.66 -3.11 7.59
CA HIS A 135 21.95 -2.58 8.76
C HIS A 135 22.82 -2.50 10.03
N ASN A 136 23.94 -3.23 10.10
CA ASN A 136 24.90 -3.18 11.20
C ASN A 136 25.99 -2.10 11.03
N GLY A 137 25.99 -1.38 9.90
CA GLY A 137 26.94 -0.32 9.56
C GLY A 137 28.16 -0.76 8.76
N ASP A 138 28.35 -2.06 8.51
CA ASP A 138 29.45 -2.54 7.66
C ASP A 138 29.21 -2.14 6.19
N PRO A 139 30.25 -1.75 5.44
CA PRO A 139 30.10 -1.39 4.04
C PRO A 139 29.70 -2.60 3.19
N VAL A 140 28.91 -2.37 2.15
CA VAL A 140 28.63 -3.38 1.11
C VAL A 140 29.78 -3.38 0.11
N THR A 141 30.36 -4.56 -0.15
CA THR A 141 31.55 -4.74 -1.00
C THR A 141 31.44 -5.94 -1.92
#